data_AF-A0A947K7U6-F1
#
_entry.id   AF-A0A947K7U6-F1
#
_cell.length_a   1.000
_cell.length_b   1.000
_cell.length_c   1.000
_cell.angle_alpha   90.00
_cell.angle_beta   90.00
_cell.angle_gamma   90.00
#
_symmetry.space_group_name_H-M   'P 1'
#
loop_
_entity.id
_entity.type
_entity.pdbx_description
1 polymer ?
#
loop_
_entity_poly.entity_id
_entity_poly.type
_entity_poly.pdbx_seq_one_letter_code
_entity_poly.pdbx_strand_id
1 'polypeptide(L)'
;MTNKETYLGDVQDVNGTTVSISLSKESLTGFVYIDGQGYRVGQIGSFIRIPIGFNDLFGIISQVGASAIPEKQADNQVHGNRWMTIQLIGEGPRNGTFQRGLSQYPTIGDEVHLVSEKELKNIYGQPDKPYFVRLGHISNADSIPALIDVNKLITRHSAVVGTTGSGKSTTVASIMNALSDSEMYPSSRIILLDLHGEYGQALQEKAHIYKIKGDAFSKLKEQELHIPFWALNFDELCEISFGEFNNEKDRNIVMERVQKYKIESLAKHPRKGVTADTLSVDSPIPFSIHHLWHELFIEVFGTYYKGRAGKPIDNLAYETDTNGNELKGIPEKGIPPIFKNIVTEAGEEKINYLPGSLNVGKQVLLLGTKLRIPRYDFILKPGDLTPDVEGKVVQDLDFLLKNWIGSNRPVTILDLSGIPADILQTTIGALLRLLYEALFWARNLSQGGRHRPLLVVMEEAHIYLNDDLKGMASKIVQRIVKEGRKYGIGGMIVSQRPSEINPTILSQCGTFFALRLTNGSDRKHITSALSDNLDGLTGMLPILRTGEAIILGEAVKLPMRTTIEAPPKNRRPDSQDPIVYDEIPSDKSQNPGGWGVKMEAEPNYEELVEAWRAQNPKIDRVK
;
A
#
# COMPACT_ATOMS: atom_id res chain seq x y z
N MET A 1 -42.03 -15.09 26.98
CA MET A 1 -42.77 -13.80 26.99
C MET A 1 -42.15 -12.91 25.91
N THR A 2 -42.92 -11.95 25.38
CA THR A 2 -42.49 -10.78 24.57
C THR A 2 -41.96 -10.98 23.14
N ASN A 3 -42.77 -11.51 22.19
CA ASN A 3 -42.47 -11.35 20.74
C ASN A 3 -43.19 -10.14 20.11
N LYS A 4 -44.23 -9.59 20.75
CA LYS A 4 -44.99 -8.44 20.22
C LYS A 4 -44.19 -7.14 20.18
N GLU A 5 -43.32 -6.91 21.15
CA GLU A 5 -42.59 -5.63 21.27
C GLU A 5 -41.53 -5.46 20.18
N THR A 6 -41.01 -6.55 19.61
CA THR A 6 -39.99 -6.50 18.55
C THR A 6 -40.59 -6.65 17.16
N TYR A 7 -41.89 -6.95 17.04
CA TYR A 7 -42.55 -7.23 15.77
C TYR A 7 -42.62 -5.98 14.88
N LEU A 8 -42.21 -6.16 13.62
CA LEU A 8 -42.17 -5.12 12.60
C LEU A 8 -43.26 -5.28 11.55
N GLY A 9 -43.63 -6.51 11.21
CA GLY A 9 -44.54 -6.82 10.12
C GLY A 9 -44.29 -8.20 9.53
N ASP A 10 -44.88 -8.45 8.36
CA ASP A 10 -44.92 -9.78 7.73
C ASP A 10 -44.22 -9.78 6.38
N VAL A 11 -43.62 -10.93 6.03
CA VAL A 11 -43.06 -11.19 4.71
C VAL A 11 -44.14 -11.17 3.65
N GLN A 12 -43.96 -10.35 2.62
CA GLN A 12 -44.86 -10.21 1.47
C GLN A 12 -44.33 -10.89 0.22
N ASP A 13 -43.02 -10.80 -0.02
CA ASP A 13 -42.38 -11.36 -1.20
C ASP A 13 -40.95 -11.82 -0.88
N VAL A 14 -40.52 -12.89 -1.54
CA VAL A 14 -39.20 -13.51 -1.34
C VAL A 14 -38.57 -13.77 -2.70
N ASN A 15 -37.52 -13.01 -3.01
CA ASN A 15 -36.75 -13.13 -4.24
C ASN A 15 -35.29 -13.46 -3.90
N GLY A 16 -35.01 -14.77 -3.78
CA GLY A 16 -33.70 -15.26 -3.36
C GLY A 16 -33.34 -14.74 -1.97
N THR A 17 -32.24 -14.01 -1.86
CA THR A 17 -31.79 -13.39 -0.60
C THR A 17 -32.51 -12.09 -0.25
N THR A 18 -33.37 -11.59 -1.14
CA THR A 18 -34.07 -10.32 -0.99
C THR A 18 -35.50 -10.59 -0.55
N VAL A 19 -35.91 -10.02 0.58
CA VAL A 19 -37.24 -10.20 1.16
C VAL A 19 -37.92 -8.85 1.29
N SER A 20 -39.14 -8.74 0.78
CA SER A 20 -39.98 -7.56 0.97
C SER A 20 -40.96 -7.81 2.10
N ILE A 21 -41.07 -6.88 3.05
CA ILE A 21 -42.03 -6.97 4.15
C ILE A 21 -43.01 -5.80 4.12
N SER A 22 -44.24 -6.06 4.55
CA SER A 22 -45.21 -5.00 4.86
C SER A 22 -45.10 -4.65 6.34
N LEU A 23 -44.91 -3.37 6.63
CA LEU A 23 -44.87 -2.89 8.02
C LEU A 23 -46.24 -3.00 8.69
N SER A 24 -46.26 -3.46 9.93
CA SER A 24 -47.47 -3.54 10.74
C SER A 24 -48.00 -2.13 11.10
N LYS A 25 -49.30 -2.04 11.37
CA LYS A 25 -49.94 -0.78 11.83
C LYS A 25 -49.50 -0.37 13.24
N GLU A 26 -49.04 -1.31 14.07
CA GLU A 26 -48.60 -1.03 15.45
C GLU A 26 -47.16 -0.50 15.48
N SER A 27 -46.32 -0.90 14.52
CA SER A 27 -44.94 -0.44 14.35
C SER A 27 -44.83 0.94 13.65
N LEU A 28 -45.94 1.66 13.51
CA LEU A 28 -46.04 2.97 12.82
C LEU A 28 -45.37 4.12 13.58
N THR A 29 -45.20 4.00 14.91
CA THR A 29 -44.37 4.92 15.66
C THR A 29 -42.93 4.64 15.25
N GLY A 30 -42.26 5.58 14.60
CA GLY A 30 -40.88 5.41 14.09
C GLY A 30 -39.82 5.08 15.14
N PHE A 31 -40.22 4.79 16.38
CA PHE A 31 -39.42 4.33 17.50
C PHE A 31 -40.12 3.19 18.24
N VAL A 32 -39.34 2.19 18.64
CA VAL A 32 -39.75 1.06 19.49
C VAL A 32 -38.74 0.96 20.64
N TYR A 33 -39.20 0.80 21.87
CA TYR A 33 -38.31 0.61 23.03
C TYR A 33 -38.19 -0.87 23.36
N ILE A 34 -36.97 -1.41 23.35
CA ILE A 34 -36.67 -2.79 23.71
C ILE A 34 -35.63 -2.73 24.83
N ASP A 35 -35.88 -3.39 25.96
CA ASP A 35 -34.96 -3.42 27.11
C ASP A 35 -34.52 -2.02 27.62
N GLY A 36 -35.37 -1.00 27.49
CA GLY A 36 -35.07 0.38 27.91
C GLY A 36 -34.25 1.20 26.90
N GLN A 37 -33.92 0.65 25.73
CA GLN A 37 -33.27 1.37 24.62
C GLN A 37 -34.25 1.63 23.49
N GLY A 38 -34.19 2.83 22.90
CA GLY A 38 -35.04 3.22 21.78
C GLY A 38 -34.41 2.88 20.43
N TYR A 39 -35.11 2.10 19.62
CA TYR A 39 -34.72 1.68 18.27
C TYR A 39 -35.59 2.38 17.22
N ARG A 40 -35.00 2.90 16.15
CA ARG A 40 -35.76 3.45 15.02
C ARG A 40 -36.23 2.33 14.10
N VAL A 41 -37.53 2.26 13.89
CA VAL A 41 -38.14 1.28 12.96
C VAL A 41 -37.89 1.71 11.52
N GLY A 42 -37.44 0.80 10.67
CA GLY A 42 -37.23 1.07 9.24
C GLY A 42 -36.00 1.93 8.94
N GLN A 43 -34.95 1.87 9.77
CA GLN A 43 -33.68 2.50 9.45
C GLN A 43 -32.82 1.56 8.59
N ILE A 44 -32.42 2.01 7.40
CA ILE A 44 -31.49 1.29 6.51
C ILE A 44 -30.20 0.96 7.27
N GLY A 45 -29.73 -0.28 7.12
CA GLY A 45 -28.57 -0.82 7.83
C GLY A 45 -28.90 -1.45 9.19
N SER A 46 -30.15 -1.40 9.66
CA SER A 46 -30.56 -2.08 10.89
C SER A 46 -30.78 -3.57 10.65
N PHE A 47 -30.51 -4.35 11.69
CA PHE A 47 -30.70 -5.80 11.67
C PHE A 47 -32.14 -6.18 12.02
N ILE A 48 -32.63 -7.18 11.29
CA ILE A 48 -33.89 -7.85 11.59
C ILE A 48 -33.65 -9.35 11.72
N ARG A 49 -34.58 -10.03 12.39
CA ARG A 49 -34.65 -11.49 12.45
C ARG A 49 -36.00 -12.00 11.97
N ILE A 50 -35.99 -13.14 11.28
CA ILE A 50 -37.18 -13.87 10.84
C ILE A 50 -37.11 -15.26 11.49
N PRO A 51 -37.94 -15.54 12.50
CA PRO A 51 -37.91 -16.82 13.19
C PRO A 51 -38.51 -17.93 12.32
N ILE A 52 -37.72 -18.97 12.01
CA ILE A 52 -38.17 -20.14 11.23
C ILE A 52 -37.88 -21.41 12.02
N GLY A 53 -38.92 -21.96 12.64
CA GLY A 53 -38.79 -23.13 13.50
C GLY A 53 -37.89 -22.87 14.71
N PHE A 54 -36.74 -23.56 14.78
CA PHE A 54 -35.75 -23.42 15.85
C PHE A 54 -34.58 -22.48 15.51
N ASN A 55 -34.53 -21.98 14.28
CA ASN A 55 -33.51 -21.07 13.79
C ASN A 55 -34.12 -19.69 13.55
N ASP A 56 -33.30 -18.66 13.69
CA ASP A 56 -33.64 -17.32 13.27
C ASP A 56 -32.80 -16.99 12.04
N LEU A 57 -33.44 -16.53 10.96
CA LEU A 57 -32.76 -15.93 9.83
C LEU A 57 -32.46 -14.47 10.14
N PHE A 58 -31.28 -14.00 9.80
CA PHE A 58 -30.86 -12.62 10.02
C PHE A 58 -30.69 -11.89 8.68
N GLY A 59 -31.18 -10.66 8.64
CA GLY A 59 -31.05 -9.79 7.48
C GLY A 59 -30.83 -8.34 7.87
N ILE A 60 -30.41 -7.54 6.89
CA ILE A 60 -30.25 -6.09 7.04
C ILE A 60 -31.27 -5.38 6.17
N ILE A 61 -31.87 -4.33 6.70
CA ILE A 61 -32.75 -3.43 5.95
C ILE A 61 -31.93 -2.72 4.87
N SER A 62 -32.21 -2.99 3.60
CA SER A 62 -31.54 -2.40 2.45
C SER A 62 -32.30 -1.21 1.87
N GLN A 63 -33.63 -1.23 1.90
CA GLN A 63 -34.48 -0.17 1.36
C GLN A 63 -35.76 -0.03 2.17
N VAL A 64 -36.34 1.16 2.18
CA VAL A 64 -37.62 1.46 2.85
C VAL A 64 -38.41 2.39 1.96
N GLY A 65 -39.70 2.13 1.81
CA GLY A 65 -40.60 2.89 0.95
C GLY A 65 -42.03 2.95 1.47
N ALA A 66 -42.82 3.81 0.85
CA ALA A 66 -44.26 3.88 1.05
C ALA A 66 -44.92 3.93 -0.34
N SER A 67 -45.89 3.05 -0.59
CA SER A 67 -46.65 3.12 -1.83
C SER A 67 -47.57 4.35 -1.80
N ALA A 68 -47.53 5.15 -2.87
CA ALA A 68 -48.55 6.17 -3.14
C ALA A 68 -49.85 5.45 -3.53
N ILE A 69 -50.95 5.79 -2.85
CA ILE A 69 -52.28 5.29 -3.19
C ILE A 69 -52.64 5.88 -4.56
N PRO A 70 -53.08 5.08 -5.56
CA PRO A 70 -53.65 5.64 -6.79
C PRO A 70 -54.84 6.54 -6.43
N GLU A 71 -54.91 7.76 -6.97
CA GLU A 71 -55.96 8.75 -6.64
C GLU A 71 -57.40 8.20 -6.72
N LYS A 72 -57.63 7.11 -7.45
CA LYS A 72 -58.91 6.42 -7.61
C LYS A 72 -59.30 5.45 -6.47
N GLN A 73 -58.47 5.27 -5.44
CA GLN A 73 -58.74 4.41 -4.27
C GLN A 73 -58.59 5.14 -2.92
N ALA A 74 -58.70 6.48 -2.92
CA ALA A 74 -58.50 7.30 -1.73
C ALA A 74 -59.58 7.14 -0.63
N ASP A 75 -60.76 6.59 -0.94
CA ASP A 75 -61.90 6.59 0.00
C ASP A 75 -61.95 5.43 1.01
N ASN A 76 -61.02 4.47 1.00
CA ASN A 76 -61.06 3.36 1.98
C ASN A 76 -59.71 2.88 2.55
N GLN A 77 -58.58 3.50 2.21
CA GLN A 77 -57.28 3.18 2.82
C GLN A 77 -56.53 4.45 3.22
N VAL A 78 -56.70 4.87 4.48
CA VAL A 78 -56.11 6.11 5.03
C VAL A 78 -54.58 6.03 5.24
N HIS A 79 -53.96 4.86 5.06
CA HIS A 79 -52.52 4.69 5.25
C HIS A 79 -51.92 3.91 4.07
N GLY A 80 -51.01 4.57 3.33
CA GLY A 80 -50.23 3.88 2.30
C GLY A 80 -49.45 2.72 2.90
N ASN A 81 -49.44 1.57 2.21
CA ASN A 81 -48.66 0.41 2.63
C ASN A 81 -47.17 0.78 2.63
N ARG A 82 -46.60 0.89 3.83
CA ARG A 82 -45.16 1.02 4.02
C ARG A 82 -44.53 -0.35 3.87
N TRP A 83 -43.44 -0.41 3.13
CA TRP A 83 -42.70 -1.64 2.90
C TRP A 83 -41.22 -1.40 3.14
N MET A 84 -40.51 -2.47 3.44
CA MET A 84 -39.05 -2.45 3.42
C MET A 84 -38.53 -3.69 2.74
N THR A 85 -37.35 -3.54 2.16
CA THR A 85 -36.59 -4.62 1.58
C THR A 85 -35.48 -4.98 2.54
N ILE A 86 -35.34 -6.29 2.77
CA ILE A 86 -34.34 -6.90 3.63
C ILE A 86 -33.44 -7.74 2.76
N GLN A 87 -32.14 -7.63 3.00
CA GLN A 87 -31.14 -8.53 2.45
C GLN A 87 -30.78 -9.56 3.52
N LEU A 88 -31.15 -10.82 3.30
CA LEU A 88 -30.81 -11.94 4.17
C LEU A 88 -29.31 -12.24 4.07
N ILE A 89 -28.68 -12.53 5.21
CA ILE A 89 -27.22 -12.71 5.30
C ILE A 89 -26.84 -14.07 5.87
N GLY A 90 -27.61 -14.59 6.81
CA GLY A 90 -27.40 -15.93 7.32
C GLY A 90 -28.41 -16.33 8.37
N GLU A 91 -28.09 -17.37 9.12
CA GLU A 91 -28.99 -17.98 10.08
C GLU A 91 -28.25 -18.37 11.37
N GLY A 92 -29.00 -18.55 12.45
CA GLY A 92 -28.45 -19.08 13.68
C GLY A 92 -29.53 -19.71 14.55
N PRO A 93 -29.18 -20.74 15.37
CA PRO A 93 -30.08 -21.18 16.42
C PRO A 93 -30.31 -20.04 17.41
N ARG A 94 -31.49 -19.93 18.01
CA ARG A 94 -31.84 -18.83 18.93
C ARG A 94 -30.85 -18.60 20.09
N ASN A 95 -30.18 -19.66 20.55
CA ASN A 95 -29.12 -19.62 21.57
C ASN A 95 -27.77 -20.14 21.05
N GLY A 96 -27.58 -20.16 19.73
CA GLY A 96 -26.43 -20.76 19.08
C GLY A 96 -25.52 -19.73 18.39
N THR A 97 -24.52 -20.26 17.70
CA THR A 97 -23.62 -19.42 16.90
C THR A 97 -24.23 -19.13 15.54
N PHE A 98 -24.28 -17.85 15.19
CA PHE A 98 -24.60 -17.39 13.84
C PHE A 98 -23.68 -18.05 12.79
N GLN A 99 -24.27 -18.43 11.66
CA GLN A 99 -23.59 -18.97 10.48
C GLN A 99 -23.97 -18.15 9.24
N ARG A 100 -23.00 -17.94 8.35
CA ARG A 100 -23.24 -17.29 7.07
C ARG A 100 -23.92 -18.26 6.11
N GLY A 101 -24.77 -17.71 5.25
CA GLY A 101 -25.56 -18.49 4.29
C GLY A 101 -26.88 -18.95 4.89
N LEU A 102 -27.81 -19.34 4.02
CA LEU A 102 -29.17 -19.74 4.37
C LEU A 102 -29.32 -21.22 4.05
N SER A 103 -29.82 -22.02 4.99
CA SER A 103 -30.27 -23.39 4.71
C SER A 103 -31.72 -23.43 4.24
N GLN A 104 -32.49 -22.42 4.64
CA GLN A 104 -33.91 -22.27 4.34
C GLN A 104 -34.26 -20.80 4.07
N TYR A 105 -35.27 -20.60 3.23
CA TYR A 105 -35.81 -19.28 2.90
C TYR A 105 -37.10 -19.04 3.69
N PRO A 106 -37.41 -17.78 4.06
CA PRO A 106 -38.70 -17.46 4.65
C PRO A 106 -39.83 -17.67 3.63
N THR A 107 -41.03 -17.84 4.16
CA THR A 107 -42.28 -17.95 3.40
C THR A 107 -43.13 -16.70 3.59
N ILE A 108 -44.08 -16.49 2.68
CA ILE A 108 -45.02 -15.37 2.77
C ILE A 108 -45.84 -15.51 4.05
N GLY A 109 -45.94 -14.43 4.82
CA GLY A 109 -46.62 -14.39 6.11
C GLY A 109 -45.74 -14.68 7.32
N ASP A 110 -44.45 -15.02 7.15
CA ASP A 110 -43.54 -15.14 8.28
C ASP A 110 -43.33 -13.79 8.99
N GLU A 111 -43.32 -13.82 10.33
CA GLU A 111 -43.17 -12.63 11.16
C GLU A 111 -41.72 -12.11 11.12
N VAL A 112 -41.57 -10.79 10.99
CA VAL A 112 -40.26 -10.12 11.01
C VAL A 112 -40.13 -9.29 12.28
N HIS A 113 -38.99 -9.42 12.96
CA HIS A 113 -38.72 -8.77 14.23
C HIS A 113 -37.42 -7.94 14.18
N LEU A 114 -37.35 -6.88 14.99
CA LEU A 114 -36.11 -6.19 15.31
C LEU A 114 -35.17 -7.10 16.10
N VAL A 115 -33.87 -6.97 15.85
CA VAL A 115 -32.83 -7.59 16.67
C VAL A 115 -32.44 -6.63 17.79
N SER A 116 -32.52 -7.09 19.03
CA SER A 116 -32.07 -6.34 20.22
C SER A 116 -30.54 -6.27 20.32
N GLU A 117 -29.99 -5.30 21.06
CA GLU A 117 -28.54 -5.25 21.34
C GLU A 117 -28.00 -6.53 21.99
N LYS A 118 -28.79 -7.19 22.85
CA LYS A 118 -28.40 -8.47 23.49
C LYS A 118 -28.23 -9.58 22.45
N GLU A 119 -29.15 -9.68 21.50
CA GLU A 119 -29.07 -10.65 20.41
C GLU A 119 -27.95 -10.30 19.43
N LEU A 120 -27.80 -9.02 19.07
CA LEU A 120 -26.67 -8.53 18.26
C LEU A 120 -25.33 -8.88 18.90
N LYS A 121 -25.21 -8.79 20.23
CA LYS A 121 -24.02 -9.20 20.97
C LYS A 121 -23.75 -10.69 20.84
N ASN A 122 -24.75 -11.56 20.74
CA ASN A 122 -24.54 -12.99 20.48
C ASN A 122 -24.11 -13.28 19.04
N ILE A 123 -24.58 -12.46 18.09
CA ILE A 123 -24.27 -12.58 16.67
C ILE A 123 -22.83 -12.09 16.38
N TYR A 124 -22.51 -10.88 16.83
CA TYR A 124 -21.22 -10.22 16.63
C TYR A 124 -20.16 -10.63 17.66
N GLY A 125 -20.56 -10.85 18.91
CA GLY A 125 -19.68 -11.08 20.04
C GLY A 125 -19.26 -12.53 20.18
N GLN A 126 -18.01 -12.80 19.79
CA GLN A 126 -17.19 -13.83 20.43
C GLN A 126 -15.88 -13.18 20.89
N PRO A 127 -15.94 -12.25 21.87
CA PRO A 127 -14.77 -11.47 22.30
C PRO A 127 -13.67 -12.34 22.93
N ASP A 128 -13.99 -13.56 23.36
CA ASP A 128 -13.08 -14.38 24.19
C ASP A 128 -11.93 -15.01 23.39
N LYS A 129 -11.89 -14.84 22.06
CA LYS A 129 -10.81 -15.38 21.25
C LYS A 129 -9.70 -14.34 21.03
N PRO A 130 -8.43 -14.70 21.28
CA PRO A 130 -7.30 -13.76 21.29
C PRO A 130 -6.92 -13.22 19.90
N TYR A 131 -7.54 -13.72 18.82
CA TYR A 131 -7.27 -13.27 17.45
C TYR A 131 -8.30 -12.25 16.92
N PHE A 132 -9.28 -11.85 17.75
CA PHE A 132 -10.16 -10.76 17.41
C PHE A 132 -9.57 -9.44 17.90
N VAL A 133 -9.54 -8.45 17.01
CA VAL A 133 -9.12 -7.09 17.34
C VAL A 133 -10.30 -6.13 17.22
N ARG A 134 -10.46 -5.25 18.20
CA ARG A 134 -11.48 -4.20 18.19
C ARG A 134 -10.96 -3.00 17.39
N LEU A 135 -11.75 -2.51 16.44
CA LEU A 135 -11.44 -1.29 15.67
C LEU A 135 -12.40 -0.12 15.94
N GLY A 136 -13.47 -0.36 16.70
CA GLY A 136 -14.51 0.62 16.95
C GLY A 136 -15.79 -0.04 17.44
N HIS A 137 -16.93 0.52 17.04
CA HIS A 137 -18.26 0.02 17.41
C HIS A 137 -19.23 0.08 16.23
N ILE A 138 -20.31 -0.68 16.30
CA ILE A 138 -21.37 -0.64 15.29
C ILE A 138 -22.06 0.72 15.35
N SER A 139 -22.24 1.40 14.21
CA SER A 139 -22.71 2.79 14.17
C SER A 139 -24.13 3.02 14.70
N ASN A 140 -24.95 1.96 14.76
CA ASN A 140 -26.31 2.00 15.30
C ASN A 140 -26.42 1.34 16.69
N ALA A 141 -25.30 0.87 17.26
CA ALA A 141 -25.24 0.16 18.55
C ALA A 141 -23.86 0.36 19.17
N ASP A 142 -23.67 1.50 19.85
CA ASP A 142 -22.37 1.93 20.39
C ASP A 142 -21.81 0.98 21.46
N SER A 143 -22.67 0.17 22.09
CA SER A 143 -22.28 -0.85 23.07
C SER A 143 -21.61 -2.09 22.45
N ILE A 144 -21.74 -2.29 21.13
CA ILE A 144 -21.29 -3.49 20.45
C ILE A 144 -19.95 -3.23 19.75
N PRO A 145 -18.87 -3.92 20.15
CA PRO A 145 -17.57 -3.73 19.55
C PRO A 145 -17.53 -4.29 18.13
N ALA A 146 -16.91 -3.54 17.22
CA ALA A 146 -16.59 -4.02 15.88
C ALA A 146 -15.29 -4.83 15.94
N LEU A 147 -15.44 -6.17 15.94
CA LEU A 147 -14.34 -7.13 16.06
C LEU A 147 -13.94 -7.68 14.69
N ILE A 148 -12.64 -7.69 14.41
CA ILE A 148 -12.03 -8.20 13.17
C ILE A 148 -11.16 -9.41 13.46
N ASP A 149 -11.33 -10.49 12.69
CA ASP A 149 -10.48 -11.67 12.72
C ASP A 149 -9.13 -11.38 12.04
N VAL A 150 -8.07 -11.24 12.84
CA VAL A 150 -6.73 -10.88 12.36
C VAL A 150 -6.14 -11.95 11.44
N ASN A 151 -6.43 -13.23 11.68
CA ASN A 151 -5.91 -14.31 10.85
C ASN A 151 -6.41 -14.16 9.42
N LYS A 152 -7.71 -13.90 9.25
CA LYS A 152 -8.32 -13.72 7.94
C LYS A 152 -7.94 -12.38 7.33
N LEU A 153 -7.87 -11.31 8.12
CA LEU A 153 -7.44 -9.98 7.67
C LEU A 153 -6.07 -10.03 6.97
N ILE A 154 -5.12 -10.79 7.54
CA ILE A 154 -3.77 -10.94 6.97
C ILE A 154 -3.78 -11.98 5.85
N THR A 155 -4.28 -13.20 6.10
CA THR A 155 -4.10 -14.33 5.16
C THR A 155 -5.03 -14.31 3.94
N ARG A 156 -6.10 -13.52 3.97
CA ARG A 156 -7.05 -13.36 2.85
C ARG A 156 -6.91 -12.04 2.13
N HIS A 157 -5.90 -11.25 2.47
CA HIS A 157 -5.73 -9.89 1.97
C HIS A 157 -6.91 -8.98 2.35
N SER A 158 -6.69 -7.68 2.29
CA SER A 158 -7.72 -6.71 2.61
C SER A 158 -7.57 -5.46 1.75
N ALA A 159 -8.63 -4.66 1.72
CA ALA A 159 -8.60 -3.36 1.07
C ALA A 159 -9.26 -2.30 1.96
N VAL A 160 -8.66 -1.10 2.01
CA VAL A 160 -9.23 0.10 2.63
C VAL A 160 -9.48 1.12 1.54
N VAL A 161 -10.74 1.44 1.30
CA VAL A 161 -11.16 2.26 0.15
C VAL A 161 -12.04 3.42 0.57
N GLY A 162 -11.90 4.58 -0.07
CA GLY A 162 -12.69 5.77 0.25
C GLY A 162 -12.17 7.04 -0.40
N THR A 163 -13.01 8.04 -0.59
CA THR A 163 -12.58 9.34 -1.15
C THR A 163 -11.58 10.06 -0.23
N THR A 164 -10.91 11.10 -0.72
CA THR A 164 -10.15 12.05 0.12
C THR A 164 -11.03 12.59 1.25
N GLY A 165 -10.47 12.77 2.44
CA GLY A 165 -11.18 13.25 3.63
C GLY A 165 -12.23 12.29 4.23
N SER A 166 -12.36 11.06 3.73
CA SER A 166 -13.29 10.05 4.30
C SER A 166 -12.79 9.40 5.60
N GLY A 167 -11.48 9.50 5.87
CA GLY A 167 -10.83 8.88 7.03
C GLY A 167 -9.94 7.67 6.71
N LYS A 168 -9.58 7.43 5.43
CA LYS A 168 -8.73 6.29 5.02
C LYS A 168 -7.45 6.14 5.84
N SER A 169 -6.56 7.14 5.84
CA SER A 169 -5.27 7.07 6.56
C SER A 169 -5.50 6.89 8.05
N THR A 170 -6.54 7.50 8.61
CA THR A 170 -6.93 7.31 10.02
C THR A 170 -7.37 5.87 10.30
N THR A 171 -8.17 5.26 9.43
CA THR A 171 -8.59 3.86 9.55
C THR A 171 -7.39 2.91 9.45
N VAL A 172 -6.48 3.15 8.51
CA VAL A 172 -5.22 2.38 8.41
C VAL A 172 -4.42 2.53 9.69
N ALA A 173 -4.22 3.75 10.20
CA ALA A 173 -3.52 4.00 11.46
C ALA A 173 -4.20 3.33 12.67
N SER A 174 -5.53 3.28 12.73
CA SER A 174 -6.27 2.55 13.77
C SER A 174 -5.99 1.05 13.68
N ILE A 175 -6.04 0.47 12.47
CA ILE A 175 -5.73 -0.96 12.26
C ILE A 175 -4.28 -1.23 12.65
N MET A 176 -3.33 -0.40 12.20
CA MET A 176 -1.92 -0.56 12.53
C MET A 176 -1.68 -0.47 14.03
N ASN A 177 -2.32 0.49 14.72
CA ASN A 177 -2.21 0.63 16.17
C ASN A 177 -2.74 -0.58 16.93
N ALA A 178 -3.82 -1.19 16.43
CA ALA A 178 -4.44 -2.34 17.05
C ALA A 178 -3.65 -3.65 16.78
N LEU A 179 -3.02 -3.78 15.62
CA LEU A 179 -2.16 -4.92 15.25
C LEU A 179 -0.72 -4.82 15.78
N SER A 180 -0.34 -3.67 16.32
CA SER A 180 1.01 -3.40 16.87
C SER A 180 1.07 -3.48 18.40
N ASP A 181 0.02 -3.99 19.04
CA ASP A 181 0.06 -4.32 20.46
C ASP A 181 1.04 -5.48 20.69
N SER A 182 2.18 -5.21 21.33
CA SER A 182 3.23 -6.21 21.56
C SER A 182 2.89 -7.22 22.65
N GLU A 183 1.94 -6.93 23.53
CA GLU A 183 1.48 -7.89 24.54
C GLU A 183 0.56 -8.92 23.88
N MET A 184 -0.35 -8.45 23.02
CA MET A 184 -1.28 -9.33 22.30
C MET A 184 -0.63 -10.03 21.11
N TYR A 185 0.25 -9.33 20.38
CA TYR A 185 0.89 -9.79 19.15
C TYR A 185 2.42 -9.59 19.18
N PRO A 186 3.16 -10.30 20.04
CA PRO A 186 4.60 -10.09 20.25
C PRO A 186 5.47 -10.34 19.01
N SER A 187 4.95 -11.09 18.04
CA SER A 187 5.64 -11.39 16.77
C SER A 187 5.04 -10.67 15.57
N SER A 188 4.16 -9.69 15.79
CA SER A 188 3.56 -8.87 14.74
C SER A 188 4.63 -8.28 13.84
N ARG A 189 4.36 -8.29 12.54
CA ARG A 189 5.30 -7.88 11.50
C ARG A 189 4.50 -7.23 10.37
N ILE A 190 4.66 -5.92 10.25
CA ILE A 190 3.96 -5.10 9.29
C ILE A 190 4.96 -4.23 8.54
N ILE A 191 4.85 -4.21 7.22
CA ILE A 191 5.52 -3.22 6.37
C ILE A 191 4.47 -2.28 5.80
N LEU A 192 4.67 -0.98 5.96
CA LEU A 192 3.81 0.06 5.40
C LEU A 192 4.61 0.83 4.35
N LEU A 193 4.13 0.82 3.11
CA LEU A 193 4.64 1.67 2.04
C LEU A 193 3.91 3.01 2.11
N ASP A 194 4.61 4.05 2.57
CA ASP A 194 4.05 5.38 2.83
C ASP A 194 4.45 6.33 1.70
N LEU A 195 3.51 6.67 0.82
CA LEU A 195 3.81 7.50 -0.36
C LEU A 195 3.84 9.00 -0.02
N HIS A 196 3.25 9.39 1.11
CA HIS A 196 3.09 10.78 1.52
C HIS A 196 3.87 11.15 2.79
N GLY A 197 4.37 10.16 3.54
CA GLY A 197 5.07 10.35 4.80
C GLY A 197 4.14 10.62 5.99
N GLU A 198 2.87 10.23 5.90
CA GLU A 198 1.83 10.60 6.88
C GLU A 198 1.87 9.76 8.17
N TYR A 199 2.39 8.53 8.11
CA TYR A 199 2.19 7.54 9.19
C TYR A 199 3.25 7.60 10.29
N GLY A 200 4.39 8.27 10.05
CA GLY A 200 5.46 8.41 11.03
C GLY A 200 4.97 9.02 12.36
N GLN A 201 4.17 10.08 12.26
CA GLN A 201 3.55 10.74 13.42
C GLN A 201 2.49 9.89 14.12
N ALA A 202 1.82 8.99 13.39
CA ALA A 202 0.75 8.16 13.92
C ALA A 202 1.27 6.95 14.73
N LEU A 203 2.41 6.40 14.31
CA LEU A 203 2.96 5.15 14.86
C LEU A 203 4.15 5.36 15.79
N GLN A 204 4.89 6.47 15.67
CA GLN A 204 5.95 6.90 16.61
C GLN A 204 6.83 5.73 17.10
N GLU A 205 6.79 5.42 18.39
CA GLU A 205 7.63 4.39 19.02
C GLU A 205 7.36 2.96 18.55
N LYS A 206 6.21 2.72 17.92
CA LYS A 206 5.80 1.41 17.39
C LYS A 206 6.36 1.12 16.00
N ALA A 207 6.96 2.11 15.34
CA ALA A 207 7.48 1.97 13.98
C ALA A 207 8.98 2.26 13.88
N HIS A 208 9.68 1.53 13.02
CA HIS A 208 10.94 1.98 12.41
C HIS A 208 10.63 2.68 11.09
N ILE A 209 11.21 3.85 10.85
CA ILE A 209 10.94 4.65 9.65
C ILE A 209 12.19 4.69 8.80
N TYR A 210 12.08 4.27 7.55
CA TYR A 210 13.14 4.35 6.54
C TYR A 210 12.72 5.34 5.47
N LYS A 211 13.49 6.41 5.27
CA LYS A 211 13.23 7.47 4.29
C LYS A 211 14.50 7.81 3.52
N ILE A 212 14.38 8.33 2.30
CA ILE A 212 15.53 8.96 1.62
C ILE A 212 16.06 10.12 2.47
N LYS A 213 17.37 10.09 2.79
CA LYS A 213 18.03 11.06 3.69
C LYS A 213 17.34 11.16 5.05
N GLY A 214 16.99 10.02 5.64
CA GLY A 214 16.39 9.95 6.97
C GLY A 214 17.28 10.59 8.03
N ASP A 215 16.67 11.38 8.90
CA ASP A 215 17.36 12.10 9.97
C ASP A 215 17.31 11.30 11.28
N ALA A 216 18.43 10.65 11.62
CA ALA A 216 18.56 9.84 12.84
C ALA A 216 18.40 10.67 14.14
N PHE A 217 18.57 12.00 14.05
CA PHE A 217 18.39 12.93 15.16
C PHE A 217 16.97 13.51 15.21
N SER A 218 16.11 13.18 14.25
CA SER A 218 14.71 13.60 14.27
C SER A 218 13.99 13.01 15.49
N LYS A 219 12.88 13.63 15.89
CA LYS A 219 12.02 13.13 16.98
C LYS A 219 11.57 11.69 16.74
N LEU A 220 11.46 11.28 15.48
CA LEU A 220 11.00 9.95 15.07
C LEU A 220 12.16 8.95 14.85
N LYS A 221 13.42 9.40 14.95
CA LYS A 221 14.64 8.59 14.73
C LYS A 221 14.61 7.89 13.36
N GLU A 222 14.40 8.67 12.32
CA GLU A 222 14.35 8.18 10.94
C GLU A 222 15.68 7.58 10.52
N GLN A 223 15.63 6.52 9.72
CA GLN A 223 16.80 5.86 9.15
C GLN A 223 16.83 6.06 7.64
N GLU A 224 18.00 5.96 7.05
CA GLU A 224 18.11 6.02 5.59
C GLU A 224 17.51 4.76 4.96
N LEU A 225 16.62 4.98 4.00
CA LEU A 225 16.14 3.92 3.12
C LEU A 225 17.26 3.54 2.15
N HIS A 226 17.58 2.25 2.08
CA HIS A 226 18.56 1.72 1.13
C HIS A 226 17.96 0.53 0.39
N ILE A 227 18.10 0.50 -0.94
CA ILE A 227 17.65 -0.59 -1.79
C ILE A 227 18.81 -0.92 -2.74
N PRO A 228 19.66 -1.90 -2.41
CA PRO A 228 20.86 -2.11 -3.19
C PRO A 228 20.56 -2.48 -4.64
N PHE A 229 21.12 -1.73 -5.60
CA PHE A 229 20.94 -1.96 -7.04
C PHE A 229 21.26 -3.41 -7.46
N TRP A 230 22.17 -4.09 -6.75
CA TRP A 230 22.60 -5.43 -7.07
C TRP A 230 21.59 -6.52 -6.66
N ALA A 231 20.59 -6.18 -5.84
CA ALA A 231 19.47 -7.04 -5.48
C ALA A 231 18.27 -6.88 -6.43
N LEU A 232 18.29 -5.85 -7.29
CA LEU A 232 17.32 -5.68 -8.37
C LEU A 232 17.48 -6.80 -9.39
N ASN A 233 16.37 -7.22 -10.00
CA ASN A 233 16.45 -8.04 -11.21
C ASN A 233 16.95 -7.17 -12.38
N PHE A 234 17.31 -7.79 -13.49
CA PHE A 234 17.91 -7.07 -14.60
C PHE A 234 16.96 -6.06 -15.27
N ASP A 235 15.66 -6.34 -15.31
CA ASP A 235 14.66 -5.41 -15.84
C ASP A 235 14.52 -4.15 -14.96
N GLU A 236 14.40 -4.34 -13.64
CA GLU A 236 14.36 -3.27 -12.63
C GLU A 236 15.63 -2.43 -12.68
N LEU A 237 16.80 -3.09 -12.76
CA LEU A 237 18.08 -2.41 -12.89
C LEU A 237 18.12 -1.58 -14.17
N CYS A 238 17.70 -2.13 -15.30
CA CYS A 238 17.65 -1.41 -16.57
C CYS A 238 16.76 -0.18 -16.47
N GLU A 239 15.52 -0.32 -16.01
CA GLU A 239 14.58 0.80 -15.93
C GLU A 239 15.06 1.91 -14.99
N ILE A 240 15.57 1.53 -13.81
CA ILE A 240 16.09 2.49 -12.83
C ILE A 240 17.37 3.16 -13.30
N SER A 241 18.24 2.48 -14.05
CA SER A 241 19.61 2.95 -14.28
C SER A 241 19.94 3.29 -15.73
N PHE A 242 19.64 2.39 -16.68
CA PHE A 242 19.96 2.53 -18.11
C PHE A 242 18.81 3.13 -18.94
N GLY A 243 17.57 3.06 -18.46
CA GLY A 243 16.37 3.43 -19.20
C GLY A 243 16.02 2.43 -20.31
N GLU A 244 15.19 2.85 -21.27
CA GLU A 244 14.80 2.00 -22.39
C GLU A 244 15.94 1.77 -23.39
N PHE A 245 16.06 0.52 -23.84
CA PHE A 245 17.01 0.11 -24.87
C PHE A 245 16.36 0.18 -26.26
N ASN A 246 17.16 0.52 -27.28
CA ASN A 246 16.67 0.62 -28.65
C ASN A 246 16.35 -0.75 -29.28
N ASN A 247 17.06 -1.79 -28.86
CA ASN A 247 16.89 -3.17 -29.34
C ASN A 247 17.39 -4.17 -28.28
N GLU A 248 17.02 -5.44 -28.46
CA GLU A 248 17.40 -6.51 -27.53
C GLU A 248 18.90 -6.82 -27.55
N LYS A 249 19.59 -6.62 -28.67
CA LYS A 249 21.03 -6.88 -28.77
C LYS A 249 21.81 -5.98 -27.82
N ASP A 250 21.51 -4.69 -27.82
CA ASP A 250 22.15 -3.69 -26.95
C ASP A 250 21.84 -3.99 -25.47
N ARG A 251 20.60 -4.41 -25.16
CA ARG A 251 20.20 -4.85 -23.82
C ARG A 251 20.98 -6.08 -23.36
N ASN A 252 21.14 -7.08 -24.24
CA ASN A 252 21.84 -8.33 -23.93
C ASN A 252 23.34 -8.10 -23.67
N ILE A 253 23.97 -7.16 -24.37
CA ILE A 253 25.37 -6.79 -24.10
C ILE A 253 25.52 -6.29 -22.66
N VAL A 254 24.63 -5.39 -22.21
CA VAL A 254 24.66 -4.90 -20.82
C VAL A 254 24.38 -6.04 -19.84
N MET A 255 23.45 -6.94 -20.17
CA MET A 255 23.14 -8.13 -19.36
C MET A 255 24.37 -9.02 -19.15
N GLU A 256 25.10 -9.32 -20.22
CA GLU A 256 26.33 -10.11 -20.18
C GLU A 256 27.41 -9.43 -19.34
N ARG A 257 27.57 -8.10 -19.43
CA ARG A 257 28.53 -7.35 -18.61
C ARG A 257 28.17 -7.36 -17.13
N VAL A 258 26.90 -7.17 -16.79
CA VAL A 258 26.44 -7.30 -15.38
C VAL A 258 26.71 -8.70 -14.86
N GLN A 259 26.39 -9.73 -15.64
CA GLN A 259 26.64 -11.13 -15.24
C GLN A 259 28.12 -11.40 -15.02
N LYS A 260 28.99 -10.94 -15.92
CA LYS A 260 30.46 -11.04 -15.78
C LYS A 260 30.94 -10.44 -14.46
N TYR A 261 30.53 -9.20 -14.16
CA TYR A 261 30.90 -8.51 -12.92
C TYR A 261 30.42 -9.26 -11.66
N LYS A 262 29.22 -9.85 -11.70
CA LYS A 262 28.71 -10.69 -10.61
C LYS A 262 29.52 -11.98 -10.43
N ILE A 263 29.94 -12.63 -11.51
CA ILE A 263 30.80 -13.83 -11.46
C ILE A 263 32.17 -13.50 -10.84
N GLU A 264 32.79 -12.41 -11.29
CA GLU A 264 34.09 -11.96 -10.77
C GLU A 264 34.02 -11.62 -9.28
N SER A 265 32.97 -10.92 -8.86
CA SER A 265 32.69 -10.64 -7.44
C SER A 265 32.51 -11.92 -6.63
N LEU A 266 31.72 -12.89 -7.11
CA LEU A 266 31.49 -14.15 -6.42
C LEU A 266 32.78 -14.98 -6.27
N ALA A 267 33.66 -14.94 -7.27
CA ALA A 267 34.95 -15.64 -7.21
C ALA A 267 35.88 -15.06 -6.13
N LYS A 268 35.89 -13.72 -5.96
CA LYS A 268 36.68 -13.04 -4.92
C LYS A 268 36.03 -13.10 -3.54
N HIS A 269 34.69 -13.04 -3.49
CA HIS A 269 33.88 -13.00 -2.27
C HIS A 269 32.77 -14.05 -2.31
N PRO A 270 33.10 -15.33 -2.03
CA PRO A 270 32.14 -16.44 -2.09
C PRO A 270 30.96 -16.25 -1.13
N ARG A 271 29.75 -16.55 -1.61
CA ARG A 271 28.50 -16.54 -0.81
C ARG A 271 27.85 -17.91 -0.80
N LYS A 272 27.36 -18.32 0.38
CA LYS A 272 26.60 -19.58 0.50
C LYS A 272 25.27 -19.46 -0.23
N GLY A 273 24.88 -20.54 -0.92
CA GLY A 273 23.60 -20.63 -1.65
C GLY A 273 23.67 -20.26 -3.13
N VAL A 274 24.81 -19.76 -3.63
CA VAL A 274 25.04 -19.48 -5.05
C VAL A 274 26.44 -19.95 -5.44
N THR A 275 26.55 -20.66 -6.57
CA THR A 275 27.82 -21.00 -7.22
C THR A 275 27.94 -20.28 -8.56
N ALA A 276 29.12 -20.30 -9.17
CA ALA A 276 29.34 -19.74 -10.50
C ALA A 276 28.42 -20.38 -11.57
N ASP A 277 28.13 -21.68 -11.46
CA ASP A 277 27.30 -22.42 -12.42
C ASP A 277 25.79 -22.13 -12.26
N THR A 278 25.36 -21.76 -11.05
CA THR A 278 23.94 -21.46 -10.76
C THR A 278 23.61 -19.97 -10.82
N LEU A 279 24.63 -19.12 -10.96
CA LEU A 279 24.47 -17.67 -10.95
C LEU A 279 23.76 -17.20 -12.23
N SER A 280 22.71 -16.41 -12.04
CA SER A 280 22.04 -15.65 -13.09
C SER A 280 22.29 -14.16 -12.93
N VAL A 281 21.97 -13.39 -13.98
CA VAL A 281 22.00 -11.91 -13.91
C VAL A 281 21.06 -11.36 -12.82
N ASP A 282 20.00 -12.09 -12.46
CA ASP A 282 19.04 -11.70 -11.43
C ASP A 282 19.43 -12.17 -10.01
N SER A 283 20.52 -12.94 -9.89
CA SER A 283 21.00 -13.36 -8.57
C SER A 283 21.47 -12.14 -7.77
N PRO A 284 21.10 -12.00 -6.48
CA PRO A 284 21.42 -10.82 -5.67
C PRO A 284 22.87 -10.84 -5.20
N ILE A 285 23.81 -10.69 -6.14
CA ILE A 285 25.25 -10.67 -5.91
C ILE A 285 25.76 -9.25 -6.15
N PRO A 286 26.35 -8.60 -5.12
CA PRO A 286 27.08 -7.35 -5.22
C PRO A 286 28.09 -7.28 -6.36
N PHE A 287 28.10 -6.15 -7.07
CA PHE A 287 29.07 -5.82 -8.09
C PHE A 287 29.22 -4.30 -8.23
N SER A 288 30.34 -3.79 -8.72
CA SER A 288 30.52 -2.33 -8.89
C SER A 288 29.81 -1.81 -10.14
N ILE A 289 28.62 -1.20 -9.97
CA ILE A 289 27.93 -0.51 -11.08
C ILE A 289 28.69 0.74 -11.55
N HIS A 290 29.48 1.37 -10.66
CA HIS A 290 30.29 2.54 -10.97
C HIS A 290 31.43 2.22 -11.94
N HIS A 291 32.09 1.07 -11.77
CA HIS A 291 33.12 0.63 -12.71
C HIS A 291 32.54 0.02 -13.98
N LEU A 292 31.43 -0.71 -13.88
CA LEU A 292 30.70 -1.14 -15.07
C LEU A 292 30.35 0.07 -15.95
N TRP A 293 29.83 1.13 -15.36
CA TRP A 293 29.54 2.37 -16.07
C TRP A 293 30.78 2.98 -16.72
N HIS A 294 31.89 3.06 -15.98
CA HIS A 294 33.13 3.65 -16.48
C HIS A 294 33.73 2.86 -17.65
N GLU A 295 33.72 1.53 -17.57
CA GLU A 295 34.14 0.62 -18.64
C GLU A 295 33.26 0.82 -19.89
N LEU A 296 31.94 0.82 -19.73
CA LEU A 296 31.00 1.07 -20.84
C LEU A 296 31.18 2.47 -21.43
N PHE A 297 31.48 3.48 -20.61
CA PHE A 297 31.73 4.85 -21.06
C PHE A 297 32.98 4.92 -21.93
N ILE A 298 34.07 4.28 -21.50
CA ILE A 298 35.30 4.20 -22.30
C ILE A 298 35.02 3.49 -23.62
N GLU A 299 34.31 2.35 -23.62
CA GLU A 299 34.04 1.60 -24.85
C GLU A 299 33.17 2.36 -25.87
N VAL A 300 32.24 3.19 -25.39
CA VAL A 300 31.34 3.96 -26.25
C VAL A 300 31.99 5.26 -26.75
N PHE A 301 32.64 6.01 -25.86
CA PHE A 301 33.09 7.38 -26.14
C PHE A 301 34.61 7.53 -26.26
N GLY A 302 35.36 6.48 -25.94
CA GLY A 302 36.81 6.50 -25.94
C GLY A 302 37.40 6.78 -27.32
N THR A 303 38.39 7.66 -27.35
CA THR A 303 39.28 7.85 -28.49
C THR A 303 40.68 7.32 -28.15
N TYR A 304 41.45 6.93 -29.16
CA TYR A 304 42.79 6.37 -28.98
C TYR A 304 43.76 6.88 -30.05
N TYR A 305 45.05 6.91 -29.70
CA TYR A 305 46.12 7.24 -30.64
C TYR A 305 46.39 6.06 -31.58
N LYS A 306 46.20 6.29 -32.88
CA LYS A 306 46.40 5.30 -33.93
C LYS A 306 47.87 5.25 -34.34
N GLY A 307 48.46 4.05 -34.30
CA GLY A 307 49.85 3.80 -34.72
C GLY A 307 50.83 3.61 -33.56
N ARG A 308 50.38 3.78 -32.31
CA ARG A 308 51.13 3.35 -31.12
C ARG A 308 51.07 1.83 -30.99
N ALA A 309 52.11 1.23 -30.42
CA ALA A 309 52.16 -0.21 -30.16
C ALA A 309 51.17 -0.60 -29.05
N GLY A 310 50.58 -1.79 -29.15
CA GLY A 310 49.60 -2.30 -28.18
C GLY A 310 48.16 -2.27 -28.70
N LYS A 311 47.19 -2.61 -27.84
CA LYS A 311 45.77 -2.58 -28.22
C LYS A 311 45.24 -1.14 -28.18
N PRO A 312 44.15 -0.83 -28.89
CA PRO A 312 43.52 0.49 -28.85
C PRO A 312 43.19 0.96 -27.42
N ILE A 313 42.74 0.05 -26.54
CA ILE A 313 42.40 0.34 -25.15
C ILE A 313 43.62 0.71 -24.29
N ASP A 314 44.83 0.31 -24.69
CA ASP A 314 46.07 0.63 -23.98
C ASP A 314 46.59 2.05 -24.34
N ASN A 315 46.03 2.66 -25.40
CA ASN A 315 46.50 3.90 -26.01
C ASN A 315 45.42 4.99 -26.04
N LEU A 316 44.56 5.03 -25.02
CA LEU A 316 43.47 6.00 -24.92
C LEU A 316 44.00 7.45 -24.93
N ALA A 317 43.32 8.31 -25.68
CA ALA A 317 43.70 9.70 -25.88
C ALA A 317 42.90 10.59 -24.92
N TYR A 318 43.33 10.67 -23.66
CA TYR A 318 42.73 11.57 -22.67
C TYR A 318 43.11 13.03 -22.88
N GLU A 319 42.20 13.94 -22.56
CA GLU A 319 42.55 15.34 -22.31
C GLU A 319 43.35 15.45 -21.00
N THR A 320 44.13 16.52 -20.85
CA THR A 320 44.93 16.78 -19.66
C THR A 320 44.47 18.05 -18.96
N ASP A 321 44.48 18.06 -17.63
CA ASP A 321 44.24 19.27 -16.83
C ASP A 321 45.40 20.28 -16.98
N THR A 322 45.27 21.44 -16.30
CA THR A 322 46.31 22.49 -16.29
C THR A 322 47.64 22.03 -15.68
N ASN A 323 47.66 20.91 -14.95
CA ASN A 323 48.84 20.34 -14.33
C ASN A 323 49.44 19.18 -15.16
N GLY A 324 48.86 18.88 -16.33
CA GLY A 324 49.29 17.78 -17.21
C GLY A 324 48.76 16.40 -16.82
N ASN A 325 47.83 16.29 -15.86
CA ASN A 325 47.23 15.01 -15.48
C ASN A 325 46.11 14.62 -16.44
N GLU A 326 46.10 13.37 -16.88
CA GLU A 326 45.03 12.83 -17.73
C GLU A 326 43.67 12.84 -17.01
N LEU A 327 42.65 13.39 -17.67
CA LEU A 327 41.28 13.49 -17.19
C LEU A 327 40.55 12.14 -17.37
N LYS A 328 40.94 11.14 -16.57
CA LYS A 328 40.38 9.77 -16.60
C LYS A 328 39.00 9.62 -15.98
N GLY A 329 38.47 10.68 -15.38
CA GLY A 329 37.24 10.64 -14.60
C GLY A 329 37.43 9.98 -13.23
N ILE A 330 36.35 9.95 -12.45
CA ILE A 330 36.31 9.35 -11.10
C ILE A 330 35.06 8.46 -11.06
N PRO A 331 35.19 7.13 -11.25
CA PRO A 331 34.07 6.21 -11.34
C PRO A 331 33.12 6.27 -10.13
N GLU A 332 33.67 6.30 -8.91
CA GLU A 332 32.93 6.30 -7.64
C GLU A 332 32.06 7.55 -7.48
N LYS A 333 32.47 8.64 -8.13
CA LYS A 333 31.72 9.90 -8.17
C LYS A 333 30.84 10.03 -9.41
N GLY A 334 30.85 9.05 -10.32
CA GLY A 334 30.17 9.12 -11.61
C GLY A 334 30.73 10.21 -12.52
N ILE A 335 31.98 10.64 -12.33
CA ILE A 335 32.62 11.68 -13.15
C ILE A 335 33.25 11.01 -14.37
N PRO A 336 32.87 11.40 -15.61
CA PRO A 336 33.31 10.70 -16.81
C PRO A 336 34.75 11.06 -17.17
N PRO A 337 35.48 10.17 -17.86
CA PRO A 337 36.69 10.55 -18.58
C PRO A 337 36.40 11.57 -19.67
N ILE A 338 37.39 12.41 -19.98
CA ILE A 338 37.37 13.35 -21.09
C ILE A 338 38.43 12.94 -22.10
N PHE A 339 38.01 12.72 -23.34
CA PHE A 339 38.85 12.24 -24.43
C PHE A 339 39.11 13.36 -25.43
N LYS A 340 40.29 13.33 -26.07
CA LYS A 340 40.65 14.24 -27.15
C LYS A 340 39.77 14.00 -28.37
N ASN A 341 39.48 15.08 -29.08
CA ASN A 341 38.79 15.05 -30.36
C ASN A 341 39.54 14.22 -31.40
N ILE A 342 38.80 13.73 -32.41
CA ILE A 342 39.37 13.03 -33.55
C ILE A 342 40.32 13.95 -34.32
N VAL A 343 41.48 13.41 -34.68
CA VAL A 343 42.48 14.10 -35.50
C VAL A 343 42.80 13.24 -36.71
N THR A 344 42.47 13.75 -37.90
CA THR A 344 42.71 13.08 -39.20
C THR A 344 43.75 13.80 -40.06
N GLU A 345 44.28 14.93 -39.61
CA GLU A 345 45.23 15.75 -40.38
C GLU A 345 46.59 15.07 -40.57
N ALA A 346 47.26 15.40 -41.68
CA ALA A 346 48.57 14.85 -42.02
C ALA A 346 49.67 15.64 -41.30
N GLY A 347 50.37 14.99 -40.37
CA GLY A 347 51.50 15.58 -39.62
C GLY A 347 51.32 15.56 -38.10
N GLU A 348 50.08 15.40 -37.63
CA GLU A 348 49.76 15.21 -36.20
C GLU A 348 49.56 13.72 -35.85
N GLU A 349 49.64 13.39 -34.56
CA GLU A 349 49.30 12.04 -34.09
C GLU A 349 47.81 11.76 -34.34
N LYS A 350 47.52 10.73 -35.14
CA LYS A 350 46.15 10.38 -35.53
C LYS A 350 45.35 9.88 -34.33
N ILE A 351 44.15 10.42 -34.12
CA ILE A 351 43.24 10.01 -33.05
C ILE A 351 41.93 9.51 -33.66
N ASN A 352 41.52 8.29 -33.31
CA ASN A 352 40.29 7.67 -33.80
C ASN A 352 39.37 7.24 -32.63
N TYR A 353 38.07 7.07 -32.89
CA TYR A 353 37.20 6.32 -31.97
C TYR A 353 37.69 4.88 -31.78
N LEU A 354 37.46 4.33 -30.59
CA LEU A 354 37.70 2.91 -30.34
C LEU A 354 36.91 2.03 -31.34
N PRO A 355 37.52 0.94 -31.84
CA PRO A 355 36.83 0.00 -32.70
C PRO A 355 35.78 -0.79 -31.90
N GLY A 356 34.63 -1.06 -32.52
CA GLY A 356 33.56 -1.87 -31.90
C GLY A 356 32.64 -1.09 -30.95
N SER A 357 32.45 0.22 -31.19
CA SER A 357 31.59 1.08 -30.37
C SER A 357 30.21 0.48 -30.14
N LEU A 358 29.83 0.35 -28.87
CA LEU A 358 28.50 -0.13 -28.48
C LEU A 358 27.45 0.94 -28.76
N ASN A 359 26.26 0.53 -29.21
CA ASN A 359 25.15 1.44 -29.48
C ASN A 359 24.31 1.74 -28.21
N VAL A 360 24.97 1.89 -27.06
CA VAL A 360 24.35 2.14 -25.74
C VAL A 360 24.70 3.51 -25.17
N GLY A 361 25.17 4.45 -26.00
CA GLY A 361 25.64 5.76 -25.52
C GLY A 361 24.59 6.56 -24.76
N LYS A 362 23.33 6.53 -25.18
CA LYS A 362 22.22 7.16 -24.43
C LYS A 362 22.09 6.57 -23.02
N GLN A 363 22.11 5.24 -22.93
CA GLN A 363 21.94 4.50 -21.68
C GLN A 363 23.12 4.73 -20.72
N VAL A 364 24.34 4.75 -21.25
CA VAL A 364 25.57 5.02 -20.48
C VAL A 364 25.62 6.46 -19.97
N LEU A 365 25.19 7.44 -20.78
CA LEU A 365 25.07 8.84 -20.34
C LEU A 365 23.99 9.00 -19.27
N LEU A 366 22.87 8.28 -19.40
CA LEU A 366 21.80 8.29 -18.41
C LEU A 366 22.28 7.70 -17.07
N LEU A 367 22.91 6.52 -17.11
CA LEU A 367 23.50 5.90 -15.91
C LEU A 367 24.49 6.84 -15.23
N GLY A 368 25.44 7.40 -15.99
CA GLY A 368 26.42 8.34 -15.45
C GLY A 368 25.80 9.57 -14.81
N THR A 369 24.69 10.06 -15.37
CA THR A 369 23.92 11.17 -14.77
C THR A 369 23.27 10.73 -13.46
N LYS A 370 22.63 9.57 -13.42
CA LYS A 370 21.98 9.04 -12.22
C LYS A 370 22.98 8.74 -11.09
N LEU A 371 24.19 8.25 -11.41
CA LEU A 371 25.28 8.03 -10.43
C LEU A 371 25.78 9.33 -9.76
N ARG A 372 25.53 10.50 -10.36
CA ARG A 372 25.93 11.81 -9.80
C ARG A 372 24.83 12.50 -9.00
N ILE A 373 23.56 12.18 -9.24
CA ILE A 373 22.44 12.89 -8.62
C ILE A 373 22.13 12.25 -7.26
N PRO A 374 22.25 12.98 -6.13
CA PRO A 374 22.10 12.41 -4.79
C PRO A 374 20.77 11.71 -4.50
N ARG A 375 19.69 12.10 -5.21
CA ARG A 375 18.37 11.48 -5.02
C ARG A 375 18.30 10.01 -5.41
N TYR A 376 19.26 9.49 -6.18
CA TYR A 376 19.35 8.07 -6.54
C TYR A 376 20.35 7.31 -5.65
N ASP A 377 21.03 7.97 -4.71
CA ASP A 377 22.04 7.34 -3.85
C ASP A 377 21.43 6.21 -3.00
N PHE A 378 20.17 6.33 -2.60
CA PHE A 378 19.45 5.27 -1.88
C PHE A 378 19.43 3.92 -2.62
N ILE A 379 19.60 3.92 -3.95
CA ILE A 379 19.73 2.71 -4.78
C ILE A 379 21.16 2.49 -5.23
N LEU A 380 21.80 3.52 -5.78
CA LEU A 380 23.07 3.42 -6.50
C LEU A 380 24.30 3.55 -5.59
N LYS A 381 24.16 4.18 -4.42
CA LYS A 381 25.18 4.31 -3.36
C LYS A 381 24.57 4.05 -1.98
N PRO A 382 24.05 2.84 -1.73
CA PRO A 382 23.27 2.50 -0.54
C PRO A 382 24.14 2.34 0.73
N GLY A 383 24.92 3.36 1.11
CA GLY A 383 25.77 3.36 2.30
C GLY A 383 26.68 2.12 2.37
N ASP A 384 26.63 1.41 3.51
CA ASP A 384 27.40 0.19 3.79
C ASP A 384 27.09 -1.00 2.86
N LEU A 385 26.00 -0.94 2.08
CA LEU A 385 25.64 -1.94 1.06
C LEU A 385 26.28 -1.61 -0.31
N THR A 386 27.00 -0.49 -0.43
CA THR A 386 27.68 -0.09 -1.67
C THR A 386 28.87 -1.01 -1.92
N PRO A 387 28.90 -1.75 -3.04
CA PRO A 387 30.04 -2.60 -3.36
C PRO A 387 31.27 -1.77 -3.73
N ASP A 388 32.45 -2.19 -3.27
CA ASP A 388 33.72 -1.67 -3.77
C ASP A 388 34.04 -2.19 -5.18
N VAL A 389 35.23 -1.84 -5.68
CA VAL A 389 35.74 -2.25 -7.00
C VAL A 389 35.63 -3.76 -7.25
N GLU A 390 35.82 -4.56 -6.20
CA GLU A 390 35.87 -6.02 -6.25
C GLU A 390 34.52 -6.67 -5.94
N GLY A 391 33.50 -5.86 -5.64
CA GLY A 391 32.17 -6.35 -5.26
C GLY A 391 32.02 -6.67 -3.77
N LYS A 392 32.98 -6.27 -2.93
CA LYS A 392 32.87 -6.43 -1.47
C LYS A 392 31.93 -5.39 -0.89
N VAL A 393 31.09 -5.80 0.05
CA VAL A 393 30.18 -4.92 0.80
C VAL A 393 30.48 -5.01 2.30
N VAL A 394 30.18 -3.94 3.04
CA VAL A 394 30.32 -3.93 4.51
C VAL A 394 29.15 -4.67 5.16
N GLN A 395 27.95 -4.47 4.62
CA GLN A 395 26.72 -5.14 5.01
C GLN A 395 26.06 -5.79 3.79
N ASP A 396 25.27 -6.84 4.01
CA ASP A 396 24.60 -7.61 2.94
C ASP A 396 23.07 -7.66 3.17
N LEU A 397 22.33 -8.39 2.35
CA LEU A 397 20.86 -8.46 2.40
C LEU A 397 20.31 -8.98 3.75
N ASP A 398 21.08 -9.77 4.48
CA ASP A 398 20.67 -10.26 5.79
C ASP A 398 20.49 -9.11 6.80
N PHE A 399 21.35 -8.09 6.75
CA PHE A 399 21.22 -6.88 7.55
C PHE A 399 19.94 -6.11 7.19
N LEU A 400 19.71 -5.89 5.90
CA LEU A 400 18.56 -5.15 5.39
C LEU A 400 17.23 -5.87 5.72
N LEU A 401 17.16 -7.18 5.48
CA LEU A 401 15.98 -7.99 5.82
C LEU A 401 15.75 -8.03 7.34
N LYS A 402 16.81 -8.15 8.15
CA LYS A 402 16.68 -8.07 9.61
C LYS A 402 16.10 -6.73 10.07
N ASN A 403 16.51 -5.64 9.44
CA ASN A 403 16.05 -4.30 9.75
C ASN A 403 14.59 -4.06 9.31
N TRP A 404 14.17 -4.60 8.17
CA TRP A 404 12.80 -4.41 7.67
C TRP A 404 11.78 -5.36 8.30
N ILE A 405 12.10 -6.64 8.45
CA ILE A 405 11.15 -7.68 8.90
C ILE A 405 11.60 -8.43 10.16
N GLY A 406 12.84 -8.25 10.60
CA GLY A 406 13.39 -8.89 11.81
C GLY A 406 13.48 -7.96 13.02
N SER A 407 12.97 -6.74 12.92
CA SER A 407 13.13 -5.72 13.96
C SER A 407 12.32 -6.05 15.23
N ASN A 408 12.64 -5.36 16.32
CA ASN A 408 11.94 -5.45 17.59
C ASN A 408 10.63 -4.64 17.64
N ARG A 409 10.37 -3.80 16.63
CA ARG A 409 9.14 -3.03 16.52
C ARG A 409 8.20 -3.75 15.54
N PRO A 410 6.89 -3.76 15.83
CA PRO A 410 5.93 -4.49 15.00
C PRO A 410 5.74 -3.89 13.61
N VAL A 411 6.00 -2.58 13.44
CA VAL A 411 5.80 -1.87 12.17
C VAL A 411 7.13 -1.34 11.62
N THR A 412 7.31 -1.49 10.31
CA THR A 412 8.34 -0.84 9.52
C THR A 412 7.66 0.03 8.47
N ILE A 413 7.91 1.33 8.51
CA ILE A 413 7.43 2.30 7.51
C ILE A 413 8.56 2.50 6.51
N LEU A 414 8.29 2.23 5.24
CA LEU A 414 9.12 2.64 4.12
C LEU A 414 8.49 3.92 3.56
N ASP A 415 9.06 5.07 3.94
CA ASP A 415 8.64 6.38 3.45
C ASP A 415 9.24 6.63 2.06
N LEU A 416 8.34 6.63 1.08
CA LEU A 416 8.61 6.75 -0.35
C LEU A 416 8.35 8.17 -0.87
N SER A 417 7.97 9.12 -0.01
CA SER A 417 7.61 10.50 -0.42
C SER A 417 8.77 11.27 -1.07
N GLY A 418 10.01 10.88 -0.78
CA GLY A 418 11.22 11.45 -1.39
C GLY A 418 11.66 10.77 -2.68
N ILE A 419 11.00 9.69 -3.12
CA ILE A 419 11.43 8.91 -4.30
C ILE A 419 11.04 9.66 -5.58
N PRO A 420 11.95 9.77 -6.56
CA PRO A 420 11.62 10.38 -7.85
C PRO A 420 10.46 9.67 -8.55
N ALA A 421 9.49 10.45 -9.03
CA ALA A 421 8.26 9.92 -9.64
C ALA A 421 8.52 9.00 -10.85
N ASP A 422 9.62 9.22 -11.59
CA ASP A 422 10.01 8.41 -12.76
C ASP A 422 10.41 6.98 -12.40
N ILE A 423 10.82 6.70 -11.16
CA ILE A 423 11.24 5.36 -10.70
C ILE A 423 10.39 4.81 -9.55
N LEU A 424 9.36 5.54 -9.11
CA LEU A 424 8.55 5.18 -7.95
C LEU A 424 7.90 3.79 -8.11
N GLN A 425 7.21 3.55 -9.22
CA GLN A 425 6.50 2.28 -9.47
C GLN A 425 7.47 1.09 -9.47
N THR A 426 8.63 1.24 -10.12
CA THR A 426 9.64 0.19 -10.23
C THR A 426 10.36 -0.06 -8.91
N THR A 427 10.57 1.00 -8.12
CA THR A 427 11.10 0.86 -6.76
C THR A 427 10.14 0.11 -5.85
N ILE A 428 8.84 0.41 -5.90
CA ILE A 428 7.81 -0.33 -5.16
C ILE A 428 7.77 -1.79 -5.61
N GLY A 429 7.80 -2.05 -6.92
CA GLY A 429 7.86 -3.40 -7.48
C GLY A 429 9.06 -4.20 -6.96
N ALA A 430 10.25 -3.59 -6.99
CA ALA A 430 11.47 -4.20 -6.48
C ALA A 430 11.39 -4.50 -4.97
N LEU A 431 10.92 -3.55 -4.16
CA LEU A 431 10.73 -3.75 -2.72
C LEU A 431 9.80 -4.94 -2.42
N LEU A 432 8.65 -4.97 -3.08
CA LEU A 432 7.67 -6.05 -2.92
C LEU A 432 8.21 -7.39 -3.39
N ARG A 433 8.96 -7.41 -4.51
CA ARG A 433 9.59 -8.63 -5.03
C ARG A 433 10.65 -9.16 -4.06
N LEU A 434 11.53 -8.30 -3.56
CA LEU A 434 12.56 -8.67 -2.59
C LEU A 434 11.94 -9.28 -1.33
N LEU A 435 10.90 -8.65 -0.76
CA LEU A 435 10.19 -9.16 0.40
C LEU A 435 9.49 -10.50 0.10
N TYR A 436 8.83 -10.60 -1.05
CA TYR A 436 8.14 -11.82 -1.45
C TYR A 436 9.10 -12.99 -1.64
N GLU A 437 10.18 -12.80 -2.39
CA GLU A 437 11.17 -13.85 -2.66
C GLU A 437 11.89 -14.29 -1.38
N ALA A 438 12.29 -13.34 -0.52
CA ALA A 438 12.92 -13.64 0.76
C ALA A 438 12.03 -14.56 1.62
N LEU A 439 10.74 -14.23 1.76
CA LEU A 439 9.81 -15.03 2.56
C LEU A 439 9.38 -16.32 1.87
N PHE A 440 9.29 -16.34 0.54
CA PHE A 440 9.00 -17.54 -0.25
C PHE A 440 10.05 -18.62 -0.04
N TRP A 441 11.34 -18.25 -0.09
CA TRP A 441 12.46 -19.17 0.12
C TRP A 441 12.67 -19.50 1.60
N ALA A 442 12.44 -18.55 2.50
CA ALA A 442 12.55 -18.75 3.95
C ALA A 442 11.36 -19.51 4.58
N ARG A 443 10.41 -20.03 3.80
CA ARG A 443 9.12 -20.60 4.29
C ARG A 443 9.23 -21.73 5.32
N ASN A 444 10.39 -22.39 5.42
CA ASN A 444 10.66 -23.46 6.39
C ASN A 444 11.55 -23.01 7.56
N LEU A 445 11.92 -21.73 7.60
CA LEU A 445 12.71 -21.12 8.66
C LEU A 445 11.81 -20.37 9.64
N SER A 446 12.26 -20.21 10.89
CA SER A 446 11.49 -19.51 11.92
C SER A 446 11.25 -18.03 11.60
N GLN A 447 12.12 -17.43 10.78
CA GLN A 447 12.00 -16.05 10.30
C GLN A 447 11.03 -15.92 9.11
N GLY A 448 10.68 -17.03 8.46
CA GLY A 448 9.81 -17.06 7.28
C GLY A 448 8.35 -16.75 7.59
N GLY A 449 7.59 -16.44 6.53
CA GLY A 449 6.21 -15.94 6.67
C GLY A 449 5.22 -16.95 7.26
N ARG A 450 5.47 -18.26 7.12
CA ARG A 450 4.63 -19.31 7.75
C ARG A 450 4.68 -19.30 9.28
N HIS A 451 5.84 -19.00 9.84
CA HIS A 451 6.02 -18.89 11.29
C HIS A 451 5.74 -17.46 11.80
N ARG A 452 6.09 -16.45 11.00
CA ARG A 452 5.88 -15.03 11.31
C ARG A 452 5.27 -14.31 10.12
N PRO A 453 3.93 -14.31 10.01
CA PRO A 453 3.22 -13.69 8.89
C PRO A 453 3.59 -12.22 8.72
N LEU A 454 3.73 -11.79 7.48
CA LEU A 454 3.96 -10.39 7.10
C LEU A 454 2.67 -9.80 6.56
N LEU A 455 2.25 -8.66 7.10
CA LEU A 455 1.26 -7.79 6.45
C LEU A 455 1.98 -6.67 5.69
N VAL A 456 1.75 -6.57 4.39
CA VAL A 456 2.24 -5.46 3.57
C VAL A 456 1.08 -4.49 3.29
N VAL A 457 1.17 -3.28 3.82
CA VAL A 457 0.21 -2.20 3.59
C VAL A 457 0.72 -1.33 2.45
N MET A 458 -0.11 -1.22 1.42
CA MET A 458 0.19 -0.57 0.15
C MET A 458 -0.66 0.70 0.04
N GLU A 459 -0.08 1.84 0.40
CA GLU A 459 -0.76 3.14 0.28
C GLU A 459 -0.87 3.59 -1.18
N GLU A 460 -1.90 4.40 -1.47
CA GLU A 460 -2.19 5.00 -2.78
C GLU A 460 -2.02 4.02 -3.95
N ALA A 461 -2.51 2.80 -3.74
CA ALA A 461 -2.18 1.66 -4.58
C ALA A 461 -2.62 1.81 -6.05
N HIS A 462 -3.58 2.69 -6.35
CA HIS A 462 -3.97 3.02 -7.72
C HIS A 462 -2.85 3.67 -8.54
N ILE A 463 -1.85 4.29 -7.89
CA ILE A 463 -0.70 4.91 -8.57
C ILE A 463 0.17 3.85 -9.27
N TYR A 464 0.23 2.61 -8.76
CA TYR A 464 1.18 1.59 -9.24
C TYR A 464 0.59 0.20 -9.47
N LEU A 465 -0.69 -0.04 -9.16
CA LEU A 465 -1.38 -1.34 -9.36
C LEU A 465 -2.43 -1.31 -10.47
N ASN A 466 -2.25 -0.46 -11.47
CA ASN A 466 -3.15 -0.38 -12.62
C ASN A 466 -2.98 -1.58 -13.60
N ASP A 467 -3.86 -1.64 -14.60
CA ASP A 467 -3.94 -2.71 -15.60
C ASP A 467 -2.87 -2.62 -16.71
N ASP A 468 -2.05 -1.57 -16.73
CA ASP A 468 -1.03 -1.42 -17.76
C ASP A 468 0.00 -2.54 -17.65
N LEU A 469 0.06 -3.39 -18.68
CA LEU A 469 0.79 -4.67 -18.79
C LEU A 469 2.30 -4.60 -18.47
N LYS A 470 2.84 -3.41 -18.22
CA LYS A 470 4.25 -3.13 -17.94
C LYS A 470 4.55 -2.90 -16.45
N GLY A 471 3.58 -2.61 -15.59
CA GLY A 471 3.85 -2.31 -14.18
C GLY A 471 4.37 -3.52 -13.40
N MET A 472 5.67 -3.54 -13.07
CA MET A 472 6.29 -4.61 -12.26
C MET A 472 5.61 -4.76 -10.89
N ALA A 473 5.21 -3.64 -10.28
CA ALA A 473 4.46 -3.62 -9.02
C ALA A 473 3.10 -4.36 -9.12
N SER A 474 2.32 -4.11 -10.17
CA SER A 474 1.05 -4.81 -10.42
C SER A 474 1.27 -6.33 -10.55
N LYS A 475 2.31 -6.77 -11.28
CA LYS A 475 2.63 -8.20 -11.46
C LYS A 475 2.98 -8.89 -10.15
N ILE A 476 3.85 -8.28 -9.32
CA ILE A 476 4.22 -8.90 -8.04
C ILE A 476 3.04 -8.91 -7.05
N VAL A 477 2.22 -7.86 -7.01
CA VAL A 477 1.04 -7.85 -6.12
C VAL A 477 0.01 -8.88 -6.57
N GLN A 478 -0.24 -9.06 -7.88
CA GLN A 478 -1.07 -10.15 -8.37
C GLN A 478 -0.56 -11.52 -7.89
N ARG A 479 0.76 -11.72 -7.85
CA ARG A 479 1.35 -12.95 -7.29
C ARG A 479 1.15 -13.04 -5.77
N ILE A 480 1.34 -11.95 -5.03
CA ILE A 480 1.10 -11.88 -3.59
C ILE A 480 -0.36 -12.25 -3.27
N VAL A 481 -1.35 -11.70 -3.98
CA VAL A 481 -2.76 -11.99 -3.68
C VAL A 481 -3.20 -13.39 -4.10
N LYS A 482 -2.56 -13.98 -5.13
CA LYS A 482 -2.87 -15.35 -5.60
C LYS A 482 -2.18 -16.43 -4.76
N GLU A 483 -0.95 -16.18 -4.30
CA GLU A 483 -0.08 -17.20 -3.70
C GLU A 483 0.37 -16.87 -2.27
N GLY A 484 0.37 -15.61 -1.86
CA GLY A 484 0.95 -15.11 -0.60
C GLY A 484 0.39 -15.79 0.64
N ARG A 485 -0.90 -16.16 0.63
CA ARG A 485 -1.54 -16.96 1.68
C ARG A 485 -0.75 -18.23 2.04
N LYS A 486 -0.17 -18.93 1.06
CA LYS A 486 0.60 -20.19 1.27
C LYS A 486 1.94 -19.95 1.95
N TYR A 487 2.44 -18.71 1.90
CA TYR A 487 3.74 -18.30 2.41
C TYR A 487 3.64 -17.34 3.61
N GLY A 488 2.42 -17.04 4.07
CA GLY A 488 2.18 -16.13 5.19
C GLY A 488 2.45 -14.66 4.85
N ILE A 489 2.15 -14.26 3.60
CA ILE A 489 2.27 -12.88 3.13
C ILE A 489 0.87 -12.36 2.84
N GLY A 490 0.42 -11.43 3.66
CA GLY A 490 -0.84 -10.69 3.52
C GLY A 490 -0.61 -9.34 2.86
N GLY A 491 -1.61 -8.88 2.10
CA GLY A 491 -1.58 -7.57 1.45
C GLY A 491 -2.78 -6.75 1.89
N MET A 492 -2.58 -5.48 2.23
CA MET A 492 -3.64 -4.51 2.47
C MET A 492 -3.54 -3.40 1.43
N ILE A 493 -4.51 -3.34 0.53
CA ILE A 493 -4.58 -2.37 -0.56
C ILE A 493 -5.30 -1.12 -0.08
N VAL A 494 -4.63 0.02 -0.03
CA VAL A 494 -5.23 1.29 0.40
C VAL A 494 -5.34 2.20 -0.82
N SER A 495 -6.55 2.66 -1.16
CA SER A 495 -6.74 3.48 -2.34
C SER A 495 -7.99 4.35 -2.29
N GLN A 496 -7.90 5.51 -2.92
CA GLN A 496 -9.06 6.40 -3.13
C GLN A 496 -9.84 6.14 -4.41
N ARG A 497 -9.25 5.42 -5.37
CA ARG A 497 -9.83 5.08 -6.67
C ARG A 497 -9.76 3.58 -6.89
N PRO A 498 -10.62 2.77 -6.24
CA PRO A 498 -10.63 1.33 -6.46
C PRO A 498 -10.84 0.94 -7.92
N SER A 499 -11.54 1.74 -8.74
CA SER A 499 -11.73 1.40 -10.16
C SER A 499 -10.46 1.52 -11.03
N GLU A 500 -9.38 2.13 -10.52
CA GLU A 500 -8.09 2.24 -11.23
C GLU A 500 -7.12 1.10 -10.87
N ILE A 501 -7.48 0.25 -9.91
CA ILE A 501 -6.68 -0.92 -9.52
C ILE A 501 -7.06 -2.10 -10.40
N ASN A 502 -6.07 -2.93 -10.74
CA ASN A 502 -6.28 -4.18 -11.46
C ASN A 502 -7.40 -5.02 -10.80
N PRO A 503 -8.45 -5.41 -11.54
CA PRO A 503 -9.60 -6.14 -10.98
C PRO A 503 -9.23 -7.49 -10.35
N THR A 504 -8.15 -8.13 -10.84
CA THR A 504 -7.63 -9.38 -10.27
C THR A 504 -7.06 -9.16 -8.87
N ILE A 505 -6.51 -7.98 -8.56
CA ILE A 505 -5.98 -7.69 -7.23
C ILE A 505 -7.13 -7.51 -6.23
N LEU A 506 -8.11 -6.68 -6.59
CA LEU A 506 -9.24 -6.38 -5.69
C LEU A 506 -10.16 -7.59 -5.48
N SER A 507 -10.43 -8.39 -6.52
CA SER A 507 -11.25 -9.62 -6.38
C SER A 507 -10.63 -10.69 -5.48
N GLN A 508 -9.32 -10.62 -5.20
CA GLN A 508 -8.64 -11.52 -4.28
C GLN A 508 -8.58 -10.95 -2.85
N CYS A 509 -9.02 -9.71 -2.62
CA CYS A 509 -9.13 -9.14 -1.29
C CYS A 509 -10.35 -9.73 -0.58
N GLY A 510 -10.11 -10.56 0.43
CA GLY A 510 -11.18 -11.22 1.18
C GLY A 510 -11.88 -10.30 2.18
N THR A 511 -11.35 -9.12 2.50
CA THR A 511 -11.97 -8.16 3.45
C THR A 511 -11.88 -6.74 2.92
N PHE A 512 -12.97 -5.98 3.01
CA PHE A 512 -13.03 -4.58 2.60
C PHE A 512 -13.45 -3.68 3.76
N PHE A 513 -12.70 -2.61 3.97
CA PHE A 513 -13.10 -1.45 4.77
C PHE A 513 -13.50 -0.35 3.80
N ALA A 514 -14.78 -0.28 3.48
CA ALA A 514 -15.32 0.67 2.52
C ALA A 514 -15.84 1.92 3.25
N LEU A 515 -15.06 2.99 3.20
CA LEU A 515 -15.45 4.32 3.69
C LEU A 515 -16.26 5.05 2.60
N ARG A 516 -16.55 6.34 2.82
CA ARG A 516 -17.34 7.15 1.90
C ARG A 516 -16.81 7.08 0.46
N LEU A 517 -17.67 6.66 -0.49
CA LEU A 517 -17.39 6.59 -1.94
C LEU A 517 -18.50 7.28 -2.74
N THR A 518 -18.20 8.44 -3.31
CA THR A 518 -19.16 9.26 -4.06
C THR A 518 -19.28 8.87 -5.53
N ASN A 519 -18.22 8.35 -6.14
CA ASN A 519 -18.20 7.93 -7.53
C ASN A 519 -18.92 6.58 -7.73
N GLY A 520 -19.80 6.52 -8.72
CA GLY A 520 -20.56 5.31 -9.05
C GLY A 520 -19.71 4.18 -9.63
N SER A 521 -18.64 4.48 -10.39
CA SER A 521 -17.74 3.43 -10.92
C SER A 521 -17.00 2.72 -9.79
N ASP A 522 -16.45 3.49 -8.85
CA ASP A 522 -15.75 2.97 -7.68
C ASP A 522 -16.66 2.08 -6.83
N ARG A 523 -17.89 2.52 -6.57
CA ARG A 523 -18.89 1.70 -5.85
C ARG A 523 -19.16 0.39 -6.58
N LYS A 524 -19.48 0.44 -7.88
CA LYS A 524 -19.75 -0.76 -8.68
C LYS A 524 -18.56 -1.72 -8.67
N HIS A 525 -17.35 -1.20 -8.71
CA HIS A 525 -16.14 -2.03 -8.68
C HIS A 525 -16.00 -2.77 -7.34
N ILE A 526 -16.23 -2.08 -6.22
CA ILE A 526 -16.27 -2.73 -4.89
C ILE A 526 -17.41 -3.75 -4.81
N THR A 527 -18.62 -3.39 -5.24
CA THR A 527 -19.77 -4.30 -5.26
C THR A 527 -19.47 -5.57 -6.07
N SER A 528 -18.80 -5.44 -7.22
CA SER A 528 -18.43 -6.58 -8.06
C SER A 528 -17.30 -7.45 -7.51
N ALA A 529 -16.44 -6.89 -6.65
CA ALA A 529 -15.35 -7.62 -6.02
C ALA A 529 -15.80 -8.43 -4.80
N LEU A 530 -16.99 -8.14 -4.26
CA LEU A 530 -17.56 -8.83 -3.12
C LEU A 530 -18.29 -10.11 -3.57
N SER A 531 -18.10 -11.19 -2.82
CA SER A 531 -18.81 -12.46 -3.04
C SER A 531 -20.30 -12.40 -2.66
N ASP A 532 -20.67 -11.40 -1.87
CA ASP A 532 -21.96 -11.33 -1.20
C ASP A 532 -22.86 -10.36 -1.97
N ASN A 533 -24.10 -10.77 -2.28
CA ASN A 533 -25.14 -9.86 -2.77
C ASN A 533 -25.46 -8.85 -1.66
N LEU A 534 -24.77 -7.72 -1.64
CA LEU A 534 -24.90 -6.65 -0.64
C LEU A 534 -25.08 -5.28 -1.30
N ASP A 535 -25.74 -5.25 -2.46
CA ASP A 535 -26.05 -4.04 -3.22
C ASP A 535 -26.68 -2.96 -2.33
N GLY A 536 -27.56 -3.38 -1.41
CA GLY A 536 -28.20 -2.48 -0.45
C GLY A 536 -27.22 -1.75 0.47
N LEU A 537 -26.21 -2.44 0.99
CA LEU A 537 -25.20 -1.84 1.87
C LEU A 537 -24.24 -0.94 1.09
N THR A 538 -23.80 -1.37 -0.10
CA THR A 538 -22.90 -0.56 -0.94
C THR A 538 -23.58 0.73 -1.42
N GLY A 539 -24.91 0.74 -1.52
CA GLY A 539 -25.72 1.94 -1.74
C GLY A 539 -25.59 3.01 -0.65
N MET A 540 -25.17 2.64 0.57
CA MET A 540 -24.96 3.59 1.68
C MET A 540 -23.61 4.31 1.63
N LEU A 541 -22.65 3.81 0.84
CA LEU A 541 -21.29 4.38 0.77
C LEU A 541 -21.24 5.89 0.49
N PRO A 542 -22.11 6.50 -0.35
CA PRO A 542 -22.05 7.94 -0.61
C PRO A 542 -22.39 8.82 0.61
N ILE A 543 -23.19 8.31 1.55
CA ILE A 543 -23.77 9.07 2.67
C ILE A 543 -23.06 8.82 4.01
N LEU A 544 -22.03 7.97 4.03
CA LEU A 544 -21.24 7.71 5.24
C LEU A 544 -20.57 8.99 5.76
N ARG A 545 -20.51 9.13 7.08
CA ARG A 545 -19.76 10.22 7.72
C ARG A 545 -18.26 9.93 7.69
N THR A 546 -17.45 10.96 7.83
CA THR A 546 -16.00 10.78 8.01
C THR A 546 -15.73 9.92 9.26
N GLY A 547 -14.91 8.89 9.13
CA GLY A 547 -14.63 7.92 10.19
C GLY A 547 -15.65 6.77 10.30
N GLU A 548 -16.70 6.75 9.48
CA GLU A 548 -17.55 5.57 9.30
C GLU A 548 -17.06 4.71 8.14
N ALA A 549 -17.14 3.39 8.31
CA ALA A 549 -16.83 2.41 7.29
C ALA A 549 -17.88 1.29 7.27
N ILE A 550 -18.16 0.74 6.10
CA ILE A 550 -18.82 -0.54 5.96
C ILE A 550 -17.73 -1.60 5.85
N ILE A 551 -17.68 -2.52 6.81
CA ILE A 551 -16.69 -3.60 6.85
C ILE A 551 -17.34 -4.88 6.33
N LEU A 552 -16.75 -5.46 5.30
CA LEU A 552 -17.28 -6.58 4.51
C LEU A 552 -16.23 -7.67 4.36
N GLY A 553 -16.67 -8.91 4.07
CA GLY A 553 -15.80 -10.02 3.72
C GLY A 553 -15.45 -10.96 4.88
N GLU A 554 -14.42 -11.79 4.70
CA GLU A 554 -14.13 -12.98 5.51
C GLU A 554 -13.70 -12.67 6.96
N ALA A 555 -13.04 -11.53 7.21
CA ALA A 555 -12.53 -11.18 8.54
C ALA A 555 -13.61 -10.70 9.52
N VAL A 556 -14.83 -10.50 9.03
CA VAL A 556 -15.99 -10.17 9.88
C VAL A 556 -17.00 -11.30 9.82
N LYS A 557 -17.80 -11.50 10.87
CA LYS A 557 -18.89 -12.50 10.82
C LYS A 557 -20.05 -12.06 9.95
N LEU A 558 -20.38 -10.77 10.04
CA LEU A 558 -21.43 -10.13 9.28
C LEU A 558 -20.90 -8.80 8.74
N PRO A 559 -21.38 -8.38 7.56
CA PRO A 559 -21.32 -6.99 7.15
C PRO A 559 -21.73 -6.06 8.29
N MET A 560 -20.94 -5.03 8.55
CA MET A 560 -21.27 -4.06 9.60
C MET A 560 -20.89 -2.65 9.21
N ARG A 561 -21.82 -1.72 9.41
CA ARG A 561 -21.52 -0.29 9.44
C ARG A 561 -20.90 0.04 10.79
N THR A 562 -19.66 0.49 10.75
CA THR A 562 -18.79 0.67 11.90
C THR A 562 -18.33 2.11 11.98
N THR A 563 -18.38 2.67 13.17
CA THR A 563 -17.67 3.90 13.50
C THR A 563 -16.28 3.51 13.97
N ILE A 564 -15.25 3.92 13.21
CA ILE A 564 -13.86 3.59 13.48
C ILE A 564 -13.35 4.44 14.64
N GLU A 565 -12.73 3.80 15.61
CA GLU A 565 -12.08 4.46 16.72
C GLU A 565 -10.76 5.06 16.24
N ALA A 566 -10.74 6.37 16.03
CA ALA A 566 -9.55 7.08 15.59
C ALA A 566 -8.48 7.08 16.70
N PRO A 567 -7.18 7.05 16.36
CA PRO A 567 -6.13 7.22 17.35
C PRO A 567 -6.25 8.58 18.06
N PRO A 568 -5.63 8.73 19.25
CA PRO A 568 -5.51 10.00 19.94
C PRO A 568 -5.01 11.11 19.00
N LYS A 569 -5.46 12.36 19.18
CA LYS A 569 -5.17 13.47 18.24
C LYS A 569 -3.67 13.64 17.95
N ASN A 570 -2.81 13.42 18.93
CA ASN A 570 -1.34 13.49 18.80
C ASN A 570 -0.70 12.29 18.09
N ARG A 571 -1.49 11.27 17.72
CA ARG A 571 -1.10 10.03 17.04
C ARG A 571 -1.96 9.76 15.81
N ARG A 572 -2.54 10.81 15.23
CA ARG A 572 -3.20 10.74 13.93
C ARG A 572 -2.17 10.92 12.81
N PRO A 573 -2.42 10.37 11.62
CA PRO A 573 -1.61 10.66 10.45
C PRO A 573 -1.57 12.15 10.14
N ASP A 574 -0.47 12.62 9.58
CA ASP A 574 -0.31 14.01 9.14
C ASP A 574 -0.98 14.26 7.78
N SER A 575 -2.27 13.90 7.69
CA SER A 575 -3.06 13.91 6.46
C SER A 575 -3.94 15.15 6.34
N GLN A 576 -3.59 16.25 7.02
CA GLN A 576 -4.39 17.47 7.03
C GLN A 576 -4.07 18.32 5.81
N ASP A 577 -5.12 18.88 5.19
CA ASP A 577 -4.94 19.88 4.15
C ASP A 577 -4.15 21.08 4.69
N PRO A 578 -3.30 21.72 3.87
CA PRO A 578 -2.59 22.92 4.28
C PRO A 578 -3.60 23.99 4.74
N ILE A 579 -3.31 24.62 5.87
CA ILE A 579 -4.16 25.67 6.43
C ILE A 579 -4.07 26.90 5.50
N VAL A 580 -5.16 27.19 4.79
CA VAL A 580 -5.26 28.40 3.95
C VAL A 580 -5.61 29.62 4.81
N TYR A 581 -6.47 29.46 5.82
CA TYR A 581 -6.77 30.47 6.81
C TYR A 581 -7.13 29.77 8.12
N ASP A 582 -6.38 30.06 9.18
CA ASP A 582 -6.66 29.46 10.48
C ASP A 582 -7.82 30.20 11.16
N GLU A 583 -8.88 29.47 11.51
CA GLU A 583 -9.99 30.01 12.31
C GLU A 583 -9.57 30.24 13.77
N ILE A 584 -8.51 29.54 14.22
CA ILE A 584 -7.94 29.69 15.54
C ILE A 584 -6.91 30.84 15.50
N PRO A 585 -6.97 31.79 16.45
CA PRO A 585 -5.93 32.81 16.58
C PRO A 585 -4.52 32.20 16.63
N SER A 586 -3.55 32.84 15.97
CA SER A 586 -2.19 32.29 15.77
C SER A 586 -1.44 31.99 17.06
N ASP A 587 -1.77 32.68 18.16
CA ASP A 587 -1.24 32.46 19.51
C ASP A 587 -1.73 31.15 20.17
N LYS A 588 -2.80 30.55 19.62
CA LYS A 588 -3.42 29.32 20.12
C LYS A 588 -3.32 28.15 19.14
N SER A 589 -2.88 28.40 17.90
CA SER A 589 -2.67 27.36 16.90
C SER A 589 -1.38 26.58 17.20
N GLN A 590 -1.41 25.26 17.04
CA GLN A 590 -0.20 24.44 17.18
C GLN A 590 0.71 24.54 15.95
N ASN A 591 0.14 24.86 14.78
CA ASN A 591 0.84 25.04 13.52
C ASN A 591 0.29 26.31 12.83
N PRO A 592 0.59 27.51 13.34
CA PRO A 592 0.06 28.75 12.76
C PRO A 592 0.52 28.89 11.30
N GLY A 593 -0.43 29.09 10.39
CA GLY A 593 -0.15 29.17 8.96
C GLY A 593 -1.32 29.75 8.16
N GLY A 594 -1.09 29.91 6.85
CA GLY A 594 -2.10 30.43 5.94
C GLY A 594 -2.13 31.95 5.81
N TRP A 595 -3.06 32.45 5.01
CA TRP A 595 -3.21 33.85 4.61
C TRP A 595 -3.58 34.79 5.77
N GLY A 596 -3.97 34.24 6.94
CA GLY A 596 -4.19 35.01 8.16
C GLY A 596 -2.89 35.42 8.89
N VAL A 597 -1.77 34.78 8.58
CA VAL A 597 -0.45 35.12 9.14
C VAL A 597 0.22 36.17 8.24
N LYS A 598 0.73 37.25 8.83
CA LYS A 598 1.46 38.27 8.08
C LYS A 598 2.74 37.67 7.49
N MET A 599 3.05 38.03 6.24
CA MET A 599 4.33 37.70 5.63
C MET A 599 5.48 38.28 6.46
N GLU A 600 6.62 37.60 6.44
CA GLU A 600 7.89 38.15 6.91
C GLU A 600 8.20 39.44 6.16
N ALA A 601 8.85 40.41 6.83
CA ALA A 601 9.12 41.72 6.24
C ALA A 601 10.08 41.62 5.03
N GLU A 602 11.05 40.71 5.09
CA GLU A 602 12.06 40.47 4.03
C GLU A 602 12.28 38.94 3.89
N PRO A 603 11.37 38.22 3.20
CA PRO A 603 11.50 36.77 3.05
C PRO A 603 12.72 36.39 2.22
N ASN A 604 13.51 35.44 2.71
CA ASN A 604 14.71 34.98 2.00
C ASN A 604 14.36 33.96 0.91
N TYR A 605 14.12 34.44 -0.30
CA TYR A 605 13.87 33.56 -1.46
C TYR A 605 15.12 32.79 -1.92
N GLU A 606 16.33 33.17 -1.50
CA GLU A 606 17.53 32.38 -1.81
C GLU A 606 17.46 31.01 -1.15
N GLU A 607 16.96 30.94 0.09
CA GLU A 607 16.71 29.67 0.79
C GLU A 607 15.67 28.82 0.04
N LEU A 608 14.59 29.42 -0.45
CA LEU A 608 13.60 28.70 -1.27
C LEU A 608 14.25 28.11 -2.54
N VAL A 609 15.07 28.91 -3.22
CA VAL A 609 15.78 28.47 -4.43
C VAL A 609 16.84 27.42 -4.10
N GLU A 610 17.51 27.53 -2.96
CA GLU A 610 18.46 26.54 -2.46
C GLU A 610 17.76 25.21 -2.17
N ALA A 611 16.66 25.22 -1.42
CA ALA A 611 15.84 24.03 -1.16
C ALA A 611 15.34 23.40 -2.47
N TRP A 612 14.90 24.23 -3.43
CA TRP A 612 14.46 23.76 -4.74
C TRP A 612 15.62 23.14 -5.54
N ARG A 613 16.80 23.77 -5.58
CA ARG A 613 17.98 23.24 -6.29
C ARG A 613 18.52 21.98 -5.63
N ALA A 614 18.56 21.95 -4.30
CA ALA A 614 18.95 20.79 -3.52
C ALA A 614 17.91 19.65 -3.59
N GLN A 615 16.68 19.96 -4.03
CA GLN A 615 15.52 19.07 -3.99
C GLN A 615 15.36 18.46 -2.59
N ASN A 616 15.58 19.29 -1.57
CA ASN A 616 15.54 18.91 -0.16
C ASN A 616 14.76 19.98 0.62
N PRO A 617 13.63 19.63 1.25
CA PRO A 617 12.87 20.59 2.05
C PRO A 617 13.62 21.03 3.32
N LYS A 618 14.68 20.30 3.70
CA LYS A 618 15.60 20.68 4.79
C LYS A 618 16.89 21.20 4.15
N ILE A 619 17.18 22.48 4.34
CA ILE A 619 18.50 23.04 4.01
C ILE A 619 19.42 22.70 5.18
N ASP A 620 20.53 22.03 4.91
CA ASP A 620 21.56 21.79 5.92
C ASP A 620 22.15 23.13 6.33
N ARG A 621 21.64 23.68 7.43
CA ARG A 621 22.32 24.78 8.11
C ARG A 621 23.62 24.20 8.65
N VAL A 622 24.70 24.32 7.89
CA VAL A 622 26.04 24.22 8.46
C VAL A 622 26.08 25.24 9.59
N LYS A 623 26.31 24.75 10.80
CA LYS A 623 26.44 25.55 12.04
C LYS A 623 27.39 26.72 11.90
#